data_AF-A0A182YQ29-F1
#
_entry.id   AF-A0A182YQ29-F1
#
_cell.length_a   1.000
_cell.length_b   1.000
_cell.length_c   1.000
_cell.angle_alpha   90.00
_cell.angle_beta   90.00
_cell.angle_gamma   90.00
#
_symmetry.space_group_name_H-M   'P 1'
#
loop_
_entity.id
_entity.type
_entity.pdbx_description
1 polymer ?
#
loop_
_entity_poly.entity_id
_entity_poly.type
_entity_poly.pdbx_seq_one_letter_code
_entity_poly.pdbx_strand_id
1 'polypeptide(L)'
;MLLDRMVNLLARGCVVPVVKYISQCCTKGDTDISLIRYFVTEVLETVTHPYSSEFVQLFLPMVENEEITGSMRGEGDNDPVSEFIVHCKAHYTTL
;
A
#
# COMPACT_ATOMS: atom_id res chain seq x y z
N MET A 1 7.68 -9.35 13.02
CA MET A 1 7.21 -8.15 13.74
C MET A 1 5.68 -8.11 13.76
N LEU A 2 5.05 -7.11 14.41
CA LEU A 2 3.59 -6.98 14.43
C LEU A 2 3.02 -6.77 13.02
N LEU A 3 3.72 -6.02 12.17
CA LEU A 3 3.33 -5.76 10.79
C LEU A 3 3.29 -7.03 9.94
N ASP A 4 4.23 -7.96 10.10
CA ASP A 4 4.21 -9.24 9.37
C ASP A 4 2.94 -10.05 9.73
N ARG A 5 2.47 -9.93 10.99
CA ARG A 5 1.20 -10.57 11.40
C ARG A 5 0.00 -9.89 10.75
N MET A 6 0.05 -8.56 10.57
CA MET A 6 -0.98 -7.82 9.85
C MET A 6 -0.99 -8.16 8.36
N VAL A 7 0.17 -8.31 7.72
CA VAL A 7 0.30 -8.78 6.33
C VAL A 7 -0.24 -10.22 6.21
N ASN A 8 0.08 -11.11 7.15
CA ASN A 8 -0.51 -12.45 7.16
C ASN A 8 -2.05 -12.46 7.37
N LEU A 9 -2.60 -11.52 8.14
CA LEU A 9 -4.07 -11.35 8.24
C LEU A 9 -4.66 -10.86 6.91
N LEU A 10 -4.00 -9.91 6.25
CA LEU A 10 -4.37 -9.41 4.93
C LEU A 10 -4.39 -10.56 3.91
N ALA A 11 -3.34 -11.37 3.86
CA ALA A 11 -3.21 -12.53 2.96
C ALA A 11 -4.30 -13.60 3.19
N ARG A 12 -4.94 -13.62 4.36
CA ARG A 12 -6.06 -14.52 4.70
C ARG A 12 -7.44 -13.91 4.43
N GLY A 13 -7.51 -12.76 3.76
CA GLY A 13 -8.76 -12.10 3.36
C GLY A 13 -9.19 -10.96 4.28
N CYS A 14 -8.49 -10.68 5.38
CA CYS A 14 -8.79 -9.54 6.25
C CYS A 14 -8.18 -8.22 5.73
N VAL A 15 -8.30 -7.96 4.43
CA VAL A 15 -7.58 -6.89 3.73
C VAL A 15 -8.04 -5.50 4.19
N VAL A 16 -9.33 -5.18 3.99
CA VAL A 16 -9.88 -3.84 4.24
C VAL A 16 -9.69 -3.36 5.68
N PRO A 17 -9.99 -4.16 6.72
CA PRO A 17 -9.79 -3.70 8.10
C PRO A 17 -8.32 -3.38 8.42
N VAL A 18 -7.39 -4.19 7.91
CA VAL A 18 -5.95 -4.00 8.14
C VAL A 18 -5.45 -2.75 7.44
N VAL A 19 -5.75 -2.60 6.14
CA VAL A 19 -5.31 -1.44 5.35
C VAL A 19 -5.91 -0.15 5.89
N LYS A 20 -7.19 -0.17 6.29
CA LYS A 20 -7.86 0.98 6.91
C LYS A 20 -7.19 1.39 8.21
N TYR A 21 -6.81 0.44 9.06
CA TYR A 21 -6.11 0.73 10.31
C TYR A 21 -4.75 1.39 10.05
N ILE A 22 -3.95 0.82 9.14
CA ILE A 22 -2.63 1.39 8.80
C ILE A 22 -2.75 2.77 8.16
N SER A 23 -3.73 2.98 7.28
CA SER A 23 -4.03 4.29 6.69
C SER A 23 -4.38 5.33 7.76
N GLN A 24 -5.13 4.94 8.80
CA GLN A 24 -5.41 5.81 9.95
C GLN A 24 -4.17 6.15 10.77
N CYS A 25 -3.28 5.19 11.03
CA CYS A 25 -1.99 5.43 11.69
C CYS A 25 -1.12 6.39 10.88
N CYS A 26 -1.04 6.19 9.57
CA CYS A 26 -0.31 7.06 8.66
C CYS A 26 -0.84 8.50 8.70
N THR A 27 -2.16 8.67 8.60
CA THR A 27 -2.80 10.01 8.57
C THR A 27 -2.73 10.74 9.91
N LYS A 28 -2.72 10.01 11.04
CA LYS A 28 -2.53 10.61 12.37
C LYS A 28 -1.08 11.03 12.63
N GLY A 29 -0.12 10.46 11.91
CA GLY A 29 1.31 10.71 12.13
C GLY A 29 1.84 10.16 13.45
N ASP A 30 1.14 9.18 14.05
CA ASP A 30 1.52 8.57 15.33
C ASP A 30 2.42 7.33 15.17
N THR A 31 2.72 6.96 13.93
CA THR A 31 3.52 5.79 13.55
C THR A 31 4.69 6.23 12.68
N ASP A 32 5.87 5.69 12.96
CA ASP A 32 7.09 6.01 12.20
C ASP A 32 6.93 5.66 10.72
N ILE A 33 7.39 6.56 9.85
CA ILE A 33 7.23 6.41 8.41
C ILE A 33 7.95 5.19 7.85
N SER A 34 9.04 4.75 8.47
CA SER A 34 9.75 3.52 8.09
C SER A 34 8.91 2.27 8.33
N LEU A 35 8.04 2.28 9.35
CA LEU A 35 7.09 1.18 9.62
C LEU A 35 5.96 1.16 8.60
N ILE A 36 5.42 2.33 8.23
CA ILE A 36 4.42 2.44 7.17
C ILE A 36 5.01 1.99 5.83
N ARG A 37 6.23 2.43 5.51
CA ARG A 37 6.99 1.99 4.33
C ARG A 37 7.16 0.48 4.30
N TYR A 38 7.63 -0.10 5.40
CA TYR A 38 7.77 -1.56 5.51
C TYR A 38 6.45 -2.29 5.21
N PHE A 39 5.35 -1.85 5.82
CA PHE A 39 4.04 -2.43 5.54
C PHE A 39 3.63 -2.30 4.07
N VAL A 40 3.82 -1.12 3.46
CA VAL A 40 3.50 -0.89 2.04
C VAL A 40 4.32 -1.80 1.12
N THR A 41 5.63 -1.94 1.37
CA THR A 41 6.50 -2.86 0.63
C THR A 41 5.98 -4.29 0.67
N GLU A 42 5.75 -4.82 1.87
CA GLU A 42 5.29 -6.21 2.06
C GLU A 42 3.93 -6.47 1.40
N VAL A 43 3.02 -5.48 1.45
CA VAL A 43 1.72 -5.60 0.79
C VAL A 43 1.88 -5.61 -0.73
N LEU A 44 2.69 -4.72 -1.30
CA LEU A 44 2.95 -4.69 -2.75
C LEU A 44 3.59 -5.98 -3.26
N GLU A 45 4.43 -6.64 -2.46
CA GLU A 45 5.01 -7.95 -2.79
C GLU A 45 4.01 -9.13 -2.62
N THR A 46 2.96 -8.93 -1.83
CA THR A 46 1.98 -9.99 -1.51
C THR A 46 0.76 -9.97 -2.44
N VAL A 47 0.34 -8.80 -2.92
CA VAL A 47 -0.91 -8.63 -3.67
C VAL A 47 -0.67 -8.57 -5.17
N THR A 48 -1.66 -9.02 -5.94
CA THR A 48 -1.69 -8.88 -7.40
C THR A 48 -3.12 -8.58 -7.87
N HIS A 49 -3.26 -8.09 -9.10
CA HIS A 49 -4.56 -7.77 -9.68
C HIS A 49 -5.46 -9.02 -9.80
N PRO A 50 -6.81 -8.89 -9.78
CA PRO A 50 -7.59 -7.66 -9.72
C PRO A 50 -7.74 -7.08 -8.31
N TYR A 51 -7.74 -5.75 -8.19
CA TYR A 51 -7.94 -5.03 -6.93
C TYR A 51 -9.41 -4.64 -6.72
N SER A 52 -9.88 -4.62 -5.48
CA SER A 52 -11.17 -4.01 -5.15
C SER A 52 -11.06 -2.49 -5.06
N SER A 53 -12.11 -1.75 -5.43
CA SER A 53 -12.11 -0.29 -5.33
C SER A 53 -11.88 0.21 -3.91
N GLU A 54 -12.43 -0.48 -2.91
CA GLU A 54 -12.23 -0.14 -1.49
C GLU A 54 -10.76 -0.28 -1.06
N PHE A 55 -10.07 -1.33 -1.52
CA PHE A 55 -8.64 -1.48 -1.27
C PHE A 55 -7.84 -0.36 -1.92
N VAL A 56 -8.11 -0.07 -3.20
CA VAL A 56 -7.40 0.99 -3.95
C VAL A 56 -7.58 2.34 -3.27
N GLN A 57 -8.79 2.72 -2.85
CA GLN A 57 -9.06 3.98 -2.16
C GLN A 57 -8.28 4.15 -0.85
N LEU A 58 -8.11 3.06 -0.09
CA LEU A 58 -7.40 3.10 1.19
C LEU A 58 -5.88 3.02 1.02
N PHE A 59 -5.41 2.26 0.04
CA PHE A 59 -3.99 1.93 -0.12
C PHE A 59 -3.25 2.91 -1.03
N LEU A 60 -3.86 3.34 -2.14
CA LEU A 60 -3.23 4.23 -3.11
C LEU A 60 -2.67 5.52 -2.49
N PRO A 61 -3.35 6.23 -1.57
CA PRO A 61 -2.79 7.44 -0.96
C PRO A 61 -1.48 7.20 -0.20
N MET A 62 -1.29 6.02 0.40
CA MET A 62 -0.03 5.67 1.08
C MET A 62 1.07 5.33 0.07
N VAL A 63 0.72 4.72 -1.07
CA VAL A 63 1.66 4.36 -2.15
C VAL A 63 2.07 5.57 -2.99
N GLU A 64 1.22 6.59 -3.11
CA GLU A 64 1.56 7.83 -3.81
C GLU A 64 2.41 8.78 -2.97
N ASN A 65 2.42 8.62 -1.64
CA ASN A 65 3.18 9.46 -0.73
C ASN A 65 4.70 9.23 -0.91
N GLU A 66 5.40 10.24 -1.41
CA GLU A 66 6.84 10.19 -1.67
C GLU A 66 7.69 10.00 -0.42
N GLU A 67 7.23 10.44 0.76
CA GLU A 67 7.95 10.20 2.01
C GLU A 67 7.92 8.71 2.40
N ILE A 68 6.89 7.98 1.97
CA ILE A 68 6.73 6.54 2.19
C ILE A 68 7.51 5.78 1.11
N THR A 69 7.22 5.99 -0.17
CA THR A 69 7.72 5.11 -1.24
C THR A 69 8.75 5.77 -2.17
N GLY A 70 9.14 7.03 -1.95
CA GLY A 70 10.01 7.76 -2.86
C GLY A 70 11.36 7.09 -3.11
N SER A 71 11.95 6.46 -2.08
CA SER A 71 13.21 5.70 -2.22
C SER A 71 13.04 4.30 -2.81
N MET A 72 11.81 3.83 -3.03
CA MET A 72 11.49 2.50 -3.58
C MET A 72 11.35 2.52 -5.10
N ARG A 73 11.12 3.70 -5.69
CA ARG A 73 11.05 3.90 -7.13
C ARG A 73 12.47 3.84 -7.69
N GLY A 74 12.80 2.75 -8.37
CA GLY A 74 14.12 2.55 -8.96
C GLY A 74 14.30 3.34 -10.25
N GLU A 75 15.53 3.41 -10.77
CA GLU A 75 15.84 4.03 -12.08
C GLU A 75 15.31 3.21 -13.29
N GLY A 76 14.62 2.08 -13.06
CA GLY A 76 14.12 1.19 -14.12
C GLY A 76 12.59 1.06 -14.10
N ASP A 77 12.00 0.90 -15.30
CA ASP A 77 10.55 0.91 -15.60
C ASP A 77 9.68 -0.19 -14.94
N ASN A 78 10.20 -1.00 -14.00
CA ASN A 78 9.48 -2.13 -13.40
C ASN A 78 9.63 -2.22 -11.88
N ASP A 79 9.46 -1.10 -11.17
CA ASP A 79 9.29 -1.14 -9.72
C ASP A 79 7.81 -1.35 -9.33
N PRO A 80 7.52 -2.09 -8.24
CA PRO A 80 6.15 -2.45 -7.86
C PRO A 80 5.29 -1.25 -7.45
N VAL A 81 5.90 -0.14 -7.03
CA VAL A 81 5.18 1.09 -6.68
C VAL A 81 4.64 1.74 -7.95
N SER A 82 5.50 1.91 -8.96
CA SER A 82 5.13 2.49 -10.25
C SER A 82 4.10 1.62 -10.98
N GLU A 83 4.29 0.29 -11.00
CA GLU A 83 3.33 -0.65 -11.59
C GLU A 83 1.94 -0.51 -10.93
N PHE A 84 1.89 -0.50 -9.60
CA PHE A 84 0.64 -0.36 -8.87
C PHE A 84 -0.06 0.97 -9.16
N ILE A 85 0.67 2.10 -9.14
CA ILE A 85 0.11 3.43 -9.40
C ILE A 85 -0.43 3.50 -10.83
N VAL A 86 0.34 3.06 -11.83
CA VAL A 86 -0.06 3.07 -13.24
C VAL A 86 -1.32 2.21 -13.43
N HIS A 87 -1.34 1.00 -12.89
CA HIS A 87 -2.49 0.11 -12.97
C HIS A 87 -3.73 0.75 -12.32
N CYS A 88 -3.60 1.33 -11.12
CA CYS A 88 -4.71 1.95 -10.42
C CYS A 88 -5.25 3.19 -11.15
N LYS A 89 -4.37 4.05 -11.69
CA LYS A 89 -4.78 5.22 -12.48
C LYS A 89 -5.38 4.87 -13.84
N ALA A 90 -5.07 3.70 -14.39
CA ALA A 90 -5.73 3.25 -15.62
C ALA A 90 -7.17 2.75 -15.37
N HIS A 91 -7.45 2.16 -14.20
CA HIS A 91 -8.68 1.39 -13.97
C HIS A 91 -9.62 1.93 -12.88
N TYR A 92 -9.15 2.86 -12.03
CA TYR A 92 -9.88 3.30 -10.84
C TYR A 92 -9.98 4.84 -10.69
N THR A 93 -9.71 5.61 -11.75
CA THR A 93 -9.65 7.11 -11.76
C THR A 93 -10.99 7.82 -11.65
N THR A 94 -11.95 7.24 -10.93
CA THR A 94 -13.21 7.93 -10.59
C THR A 94 -13.57 7.63 -9.14
N LEU A 95 -13.22 8.58 -8.26
CA LEU A 95 -14.04 9.03 -7.13
C LEU A 95 -13.57 10.41 -6.66
#